data_AF-A0A7X8EKZ5-F1
#
_entry.id   AF-A0A7X8EKZ5-F1
#
_cell.length_a   1.000
_cell.length_b   1.000
_cell.length_c   1.000
_cell.angle_alpha   90.00
_cell.angle_beta   90.00
_cell.angle_gamma   90.00
#
_symmetry.space_group_name_H-M   'P 1'
#
loop_
_entity.id
_entity.type
_entity.pdbx_description
1 polymer ?
#
loop_
_entity_poly.entity_id
_entity_poly.type
_entity_poly.pdbx_seq_one_letter_code
_entity_poly.pdbx_strand_id
1 'polypeptide(L)'
;ANLSDSLAAFLANQKQYQARSEELSRLAERKRALEAEGAALEKALEAQREPARREYERLAEKHWFRTGALRAGVILPFLGAGAWLVMKKRESDYFPLFLAFGGASLLKASLVIHEYFPSRYFKYIVVLSLLAVVARALVLLIRAAASPGLRRLMKQYREGYERFLCPVCEYPIRTGPRQYMYWTRRTVNKVPLSGQGEKEEPYSCPNCGTALFEKCAVCGGLRHSLLPFCRRCGAEKEITAVEGEK
;
A
#
# COMPACT_ATOMS: atom_id res chain seq x y z
N ALA A 1 -42.34 -95.46 11.81
CA ALA A 1 -41.66 -94.50 10.91
C ALA A 1 -40.68 -95.31 10.05
N ASN A 2 -40.84 -95.27 8.73
CA ASN A 2 -40.15 -96.16 7.81
C ASN A 2 -38.74 -95.64 7.47
N LEU A 3 -37.73 -96.50 7.63
CA LEU A 3 -36.32 -96.21 7.33
C LEU A 3 -36.08 -95.79 5.88
N SER A 4 -36.90 -96.34 4.96
CA SER A 4 -36.85 -96.05 3.52
C SER A 4 -37.12 -94.57 3.21
N ASP A 5 -38.07 -93.94 3.91
CA ASP A 5 -38.46 -92.56 3.65
C ASP A 5 -37.36 -91.58 4.12
N SER A 6 -36.72 -91.87 5.25
CA SER A 6 -35.57 -91.10 5.73
C SER A 6 -34.36 -91.19 4.79
N LEU A 7 -34.11 -92.36 4.20
CA LEU A 7 -33.01 -92.55 3.25
C LEU A 7 -33.28 -91.84 1.91
N ALA A 8 -34.53 -91.91 1.41
CA ALA A 8 -34.94 -91.18 0.22
C ALA A 8 -34.80 -89.66 0.40
N ALA A 9 -35.20 -89.13 1.57
CA ALA A 9 -35.05 -87.71 1.89
C ALA A 9 -33.57 -87.28 2.01
N PHE A 10 -32.71 -88.12 2.60
CA PHE A 10 -31.28 -87.84 2.69
C PHE A 10 -30.61 -87.80 1.30
N LEU A 11 -30.91 -88.77 0.43
CA LEU A 11 -30.39 -88.80 -0.93
C LEU A 11 -30.87 -87.60 -1.77
N ALA A 12 -32.13 -87.18 -1.59
CA ALA A 12 -32.67 -85.99 -2.24
C ALA A 12 -31.94 -84.71 -1.78
N ASN A 13 -31.72 -84.56 -0.48
CA ASN A 13 -30.94 -83.45 0.08
C ASN A 13 -29.50 -83.47 -0.42
N GLN A 14 -28.85 -84.64 -0.47
CA GLN A 14 -27.46 -84.75 -0.93
C GLN A 14 -27.32 -84.33 -2.40
N LYS A 15 -28.26 -84.72 -3.26
CA LYS A 15 -28.32 -84.25 -4.66
C LYS A 15 -28.53 -82.74 -4.76
N GLN A 16 -29.41 -82.16 -3.92
CA GLN A 16 -29.62 -80.72 -3.89
C GLN A 16 -28.38 -79.97 -3.41
N TYR A 17 -27.67 -80.47 -2.39
CA TYR A 17 -26.41 -79.88 -1.92
C TYR A 17 -25.31 -79.94 -2.99
N GLN A 18 -25.21 -81.05 -3.72
CA GLN A 18 -24.26 -81.18 -4.84
C GLN A 18 -24.58 -80.16 -5.93
N ALA A 19 -25.84 -80.05 -6.36
CA ALA A 19 -26.26 -79.08 -7.38
C ALA A 19 -26.02 -77.62 -6.95
N ARG A 20 -26.31 -77.27 -5.68
CA ARG A 20 -26.04 -75.94 -5.13
C ARG A 20 -24.56 -75.63 -4.99
N SER A 21 -23.74 -76.62 -4.65
CA SER A 21 -22.28 -76.47 -4.57
C SER A 21 -21.67 -76.20 -5.95
N GLU A 22 -22.15 -76.90 -6.99
CA GLU A 22 -21.76 -76.64 -8.37
C GLU A 22 -22.19 -75.24 -8.83
N GLU A 23 -23.42 -74.81 -8.49
CA GLU A 23 -23.93 -73.47 -8.82
C GLU A 23 -23.12 -72.36 -8.10
N LEU A 24 -22.81 -72.53 -6.82
CA LEU A 24 -21.96 -71.62 -6.05
C LEU A 24 -20.55 -71.53 -6.64
N SER A 25 -19.97 -72.66 -7.06
CA SER A 25 -18.65 -72.69 -7.69
C SER A 25 -18.65 -71.92 -9.01
N ARG A 26 -19.66 -72.14 -9.86
CA ARG A 26 -19.82 -71.39 -11.13
C ARG A 26 -20.00 -69.89 -10.90
N LEU A 27 -20.82 -69.49 -9.92
CA LEU A 27 -21.03 -68.08 -9.59
C LEU A 27 -19.77 -67.43 -9.02
N ALA A 28 -19.02 -68.14 -8.18
CA ALA A 28 -17.74 -67.66 -7.65
C ALA A 28 -16.70 -67.49 -8.76
N GLU A 29 -16.59 -68.43 -9.71
CA GLU A 29 -15.73 -68.30 -10.88
C GLU A 29 -16.14 -67.11 -11.76
N ARG A 30 -17.43 -66.96 -12.04
CA ARG A 30 -17.94 -65.83 -12.83
C ARG A 30 -17.68 -64.49 -12.16
N LYS A 31 -17.84 -64.41 -10.84
CA LYS A 31 -17.52 -63.21 -10.06
C LYS A 31 -16.03 -62.87 -10.16
N ARG A 32 -15.15 -63.87 -9.98
CA ARG A 32 -13.69 -63.68 -10.12
C ARG A 32 -13.30 -63.24 -11.53
N ALA A 33 -13.93 -63.81 -12.56
CA ALA A 33 -13.68 -63.40 -13.95
C ALA A 33 -14.09 -61.94 -14.20
N LEU A 34 -15.27 -61.52 -13.72
CA LEU A 34 -15.73 -60.14 -13.84
C LEU A 34 -14.86 -59.16 -13.04
N GLU A 35 -14.39 -59.54 -11.85
CA GLU A 35 -13.44 -58.73 -11.07
C GLU A 35 -12.09 -58.59 -11.80
N ALA A 36 -11.60 -59.65 -12.43
CA ALA A 36 -10.38 -59.63 -13.22
C ALA A 36 -10.54 -58.76 -14.49
N GLU A 37 -11.67 -58.86 -15.19
CA GLU A 37 -12.00 -58.00 -16.33
C GLU A 37 -12.10 -56.53 -15.92
N GLY A 38 -12.76 -56.23 -14.80
CA GLY A 38 -12.86 -54.88 -14.24
C GLY A 38 -11.49 -54.29 -13.91
N ALA A 39 -10.63 -55.07 -13.24
CA ALA A 39 -9.27 -54.64 -12.91
C ALA A 39 -8.40 -54.43 -14.16
N ALA A 40 -8.58 -55.25 -15.20
CA ALA A 40 -7.88 -55.06 -16.48
C ALA A 40 -8.38 -53.80 -17.22
N LEU A 41 -9.69 -53.55 -17.19
CA LEU A 41 -10.29 -52.37 -17.81
C LEU A 41 -9.89 -51.07 -17.10
N GLU A 42 -9.85 -51.07 -15.76
CA GLU A 42 -9.36 -49.93 -14.98
C GLU A 42 -7.89 -49.63 -15.31
N LYS A 43 -7.03 -50.65 -15.36
CA LYS A 43 -5.62 -50.46 -15.77
C LYS A 43 -5.50 -49.88 -17.17
N ALA A 44 -6.31 -50.34 -18.12
CA ALA A 44 -6.32 -49.80 -19.48
C ALA A 44 -6.80 -48.35 -19.52
N LEU A 45 -7.84 -48.01 -18.76
CA LEU A 45 -8.34 -46.64 -18.60
C LEU A 45 -7.30 -45.72 -17.96
N GLU A 46 -6.61 -46.19 -16.92
CA GLU A 46 -5.60 -45.43 -16.21
C GLU A 46 -4.37 -45.17 -17.10
N ALA A 47 -3.93 -46.19 -17.84
CA ALA A 47 -2.87 -46.07 -18.84
C ALA A 47 -3.20 -45.09 -19.99
N GLN A 48 -4.48 -44.94 -20.36
CA GLN A 48 -4.93 -43.94 -21.34
C GLN A 48 -5.18 -42.55 -20.73
N ARG A 49 -5.61 -42.50 -19.46
CA ARG A 49 -5.82 -41.23 -18.74
C ARG A 49 -4.51 -40.53 -18.44
N GLU A 50 -3.45 -41.26 -18.13
CA GLU A 50 -2.16 -40.66 -17.80
C GLU A 50 -1.58 -39.77 -18.93
N PRO A 51 -1.52 -40.21 -20.21
CA PRO A 51 -1.07 -39.35 -21.30
C PRO A 51 -2.04 -38.21 -21.58
N ALA A 52 -3.36 -38.44 -21.50
CA ALA A 52 -4.37 -37.39 -21.67
C ALA A 52 -4.25 -36.31 -20.59
N ARG A 53 -3.95 -36.71 -19.35
CA ARG A 53 -3.76 -35.81 -18.22
C ARG A 53 -2.47 -35.02 -18.35
N ARG A 54 -1.37 -35.66 -18.77
CA ARG A 54 -0.10 -34.98 -19.05
C ARG A 54 -0.24 -33.93 -20.16
N GLU A 55 -0.97 -34.25 -21.23
CA GLU A 55 -1.20 -33.31 -22.32
C GLU A 55 -2.15 -32.18 -21.91
N TYR A 56 -3.19 -32.48 -21.12
CA TYR A 56 -4.06 -31.47 -20.53
C TYR A 56 -3.28 -30.52 -19.60
N GLU A 57 -2.46 -31.05 -18.71
CA GLU A 57 -1.63 -30.25 -17.80
C GLU A 57 -0.66 -29.36 -18.57
N ARG A 58 -0.01 -29.90 -19.61
CA ARG A 58 0.89 -29.15 -20.48
C ARG A 58 0.20 -27.99 -21.21
N LEU A 59 -1.01 -28.20 -21.71
CA LEU A 59 -1.80 -27.17 -22.39
C LEU A 59 -2.41 -26.18 -21.40
N ALA A 60 -2.86 -26.65 -20.24
CA ALA A 60 -3.42 -25.85 -19.18
C ALA A 60 -2.38 -24.85 -18.64
N GLU A 61 -1.14 -25.28 -18.39
CA GLU A 61 -0.07 -24.37 -17.94
C GLU A 61 0.14 -23.18 -18.90
N LYS A 62 0.19 -23.45 -20.22
CA LYS A 62 0.32 -22.40 -21.23
C LYS A 62 -0.91 -21.50 -21.31
N HIS A 63 -2.10 -22.08 -21.22
CA HIS A 63 -3.35 -21.34 -21.30
C HIS A 63 -3.56 -20.43 -20.08
N TRP A 64 -3.24 -20.92 -18.88
CA TRP A 64 -3.35 -20.17 -17.64
C TRP A 64 -2.38 -18.99 -17.64
N PHE A 65 -1.14 -19.18 -18.10
CA PHE A 65 -0.18 -18.09 -18.25
C PHE A 65 -0.64 -17.02 -19.25
N ARG A 66 -1.15 -17.43 -20.42
CA ARG A 66 -1.68 -16.49 -21.43
C ARG A 66 -2.87 -15.68 -20.89
N THR A 67 -3.80 -16.35 -20.21
CA THR A 67 -5.01 -15.71 -19.67
C THR A 67 -4.68 -14.75 -18.54
N GLY A 68 -3.76 -15.16 -17.65
CA GLY A 68 -3.25 -14.31 -16.57
C GLY A 68 -2.48 -13.09 -17.10
N ALA A 69 -1.60 -13.28 -18.09
CA ALA A 69 -0.82 -12.20 -18.70
C ALA A 69 -1.71 -11.17 -19.41
N LEU A 70 -2.75 -11.60 -20.13
CA LEU A 70 -3.71 -10.72 -20.79
C LEU A 70 -4.50 -9.87 -19.78
N ARG A 71 -5.04 -10.48 -18.71
CA ARG A 71 -5.76 -9.73 -17.66
C ARG A 71 -4.86 -8.80 -16.87
N ALA A 72 -3.64 -9.23 -16.54
CA ALA A 72 -2.66 -8.38 -15.88
C ALA A 72 -2.22 -7.21 -16.77
N GLY A 73 -2.02 -7.45 -18.07
CA GLY A 73 -1.67 -6.44 -19.06
C GLY A 73 -2.73 -5.33 -19.20
N VAL A 74 -4.00 -5.63 -18.96
CA VAL A 74 -5.09 -4.64 -18.95
C VAL A 74 -5.13 -3.82 -17.65
N ILE A 75 -4.75 -4.42 -16.51
CA ILE A 75 -4.75 -3.74 -15.20
C ILE A 75 -3.49 -2.87 -15.01
N LEU A 76 -2.36 -3.29 -15.58
CA LEU A 76 -1.09 -2.56 -15.53
C LEU A 76 -1.19 -1.08 -15.96
N PRO A 77 -1.86 -0.72 -17.08
CA PRO A 77 -1.99 0.68 -17.49
C PRO A 77 -2.86 1.49 -16.53
N PHE A 78 -3.89 0.89 -15.91
CA PHE A 78 -4.68 1.57 -14.87
C PHE A 78 -3.86 1.85 -13.61
N LEU A 79 -3.02 0.89 -13.19
CA LEU A 79 -2.06 1.08 -12.10
C LEU A 79 -1.04 2.17 -12.42
N GLY A 80 -0.47 2.12 -13.62
CA GLY A 80 0.48 3.11 -14.12
C GLY A 80 -0.13 4.51 -14.14
N ALA A 81 -1.34 4.65 -14.66
CA ALA A 81 -2.07 5.91 -14.69
C ALA A 81 -2.35 6.44 -13.26
N GLY A 82 -2.79 5.58 -12.34
CA GLY A 82 -3.01 5.95 -10.94
C GLY A 82 -1.73 6.41 -10.24
N ALA A 83 -0.63 5.66 -10.41
CA ALA A 83 0.67 6.03 -9.86
C ALA A 83 1.21 7.34 -10.44
N TRP A 84 1.04 7.55 -11.75
CA TRP A 84 1.43 8.76 -12.45
C TRP A 84 0.62 9.99 -11.99
N LEU A 85 -0.70 9.86 -11.85
CA LEU A 85 -1.58 10.91 -11.31
C LEU A 85 -1.18 11.30 -9.88
N VAL A 86 -0.86 10.32 -9.03
CA VAL A 86 -0.38 10.55 -7.66
C VAL A 86 1.02 11.20 -7.63
N MET A 87 1.84 11.03 -8.67
CA MET A 87 3.12 11.77 -8.79
C MET A 87 2.90 13.22 -9.22
N LYS A 88 2.06 13.43 -10.23
CA LYS A 88 1.92 14.72 -10.90
C LYS A 88 1.03 15.70 -10.12
N LYS A 89 0.03 15.23 -9.37
CA LYS A 89 -0.95 16.08 -8.66
C LYS A 89 -0.84 16.02 -7.13
N ARG A 90 0.38 15.99 -6.58
CA ARG A 90 0.58 15.94 -5.12
C ARG A 90 0.16 17.20 -4.36
N GLU A 91 0.15 18.37 -5.01
CA GLU A 91 -0.25 19.64 -4.38
C GLU A 91 -1.73 19.97 -4.52
N SER A 92 -2.49 19.13 -5.23
CA SER A 92 -3.92 19.36 -5.40
C SER A 92 -4.69 18.82 -4.19
N ASP A 93 -5.73 19.55 -3.76
CA ASP A 93 -6.62 19.13 -2.67
C ASP A 93 -7.29 17.75 -2.90
N TYR A 94 -7.29 17.26 -4.15
CA TYR A 94 -7.78 15.92 -4.53
C TYR A 94 -6.76 14.79 -4.36
N PHE A 95 -5.57 15.06 -3.82
CA PHE A 95 -4.56 14.04 -3.48
C PHE A 95 -5.12 12.80 -2.76
N PRO A 96 -5.95 12.91 -1.70
CA PRO A 96 -6.51 11.72 -1.03
C PRO A 96 -7.42 10.88 -1.95
N LEU A 97 -8.12 11.51 -2.89
CA LEU A 97 -8.97 10.80 -3.86
C LEU A 97 -8.13 9.98 -4.84
N PHE A 98 -7.05 10.56 -5.37
CA PHE A 98 -6.13 9.83 -6.26
C PHE A 98 -5.35 8.74 -5.50
N LEU A 99 -5.04 8.97 -4.23
CA LEU A 99 -4.40 7.97 -3.37
C LEU A 99 -5.33 6.77 -3.13
N ALA A 100 -6.62 7.01 -2.86
CA ALA A 100 -7.63 5.98 -2.73
C ALA A 100 -7.82 5.20 -4.04
N PHE A 101 -7.87 5.89 -5.18
CA PHE A 101 -7.95 5.25 -6.51
C PHE A 101 -6.73 4.37 -6.80
N GLY A 102 -5.51 4.87 -6.53
CA GLY A 102 -4.28 4.10 -6.67
C GLY A 102 -4.22 2.90 -5.73
N GLY A 103 -4.67 3.06 -4.48
CA GLY A 103 -4.76 1.97 -3.50
C GLY A 103 -5.77 0.90 -3.88
N ALA A 104 -6.96 1.29 -4.36
CA ALA A 104 -7.99 0.36 -4.83
C ALA A 104 -7.52 -0.42 -6.07
N SER A 105 -6.87 0.27 -7.01
CA SER A 105 -6.23 -0.33 -8.19
C SER A 105 -5.16 -1.35 -7.80
N LEU A 106 -4.32 -1.04 -6.81
CA LEU A 106 -3.31 -1.96 -6.26
C LEU A 106 -3.93 -3.21 -5.61
N LEU A 107 -4.97 -3.04 -4.81
CA LEU A 107 -5.69 -4.16 -4.19
C LEU A 107 -6.31 -5.09 -5.23
N LYS A 108 -6.99 -4.51 -6.23
CA LYS A 108 -7.56 -5.28 -7.36
C LYS A 108 -6.48 -6.02 -8.15
N ALA A 109 -5.33 -5.38 -8.39
CA ALA A 109 -4.21 -6.03 -9.06
C ALA A 109 -3.64 -7.19 -8.22
N SER A 110 -3.48 -7.02 -6.91
CA SER A 110 -3.02 -8.08 -6.00
C SER A 110 -3.96 -9.27 -5.97
N LEU A 111 -5.28 -9.04 -5.92
CA LEU A 111 -6.28 -10.11 -5.95
C LEU A 111 -6.24 -10.90 -7.27
N VAL A 112 -6.16 -10.20 -8.40
CA VAL A 112 -6.08 -10.85 -9.72
C VAL A 112 -4.78 -11.64 -9.89
N ILE A 113 -3.68 -11.13 -9.35
CA ILE A 113 -2.39 -11.84 -9.35
C ILE A 113 -2.46 -13.11 -8.47
N HIS A 114 -3.10 -13.04 -7.30
CA HIS A 114 -3.27 -14.20 -6.41
C HIS A 114 -4.08 -15.33 -7.06
N GLU A 115 -5.13 -14.99 -7.83
CA GLU A 115 -6.03 -15.98 -8.41
C GLU A 115 -5.48 -16.64 -9.69
N TYR A 116 -4.54 -15.99 -10.39
CA TYR A 116 -4.05 -16.46 -11.70
C TYR A 116 -2.58 -16.91 -11.74
N PHE A 117 -1.72 -16.56 -10.76
CA PHE A 117 -0.28 -16.85 -10.86
C PHE A 117 0.19 -18.07 -10.04
N PRO A 118 0.94 -19.03 -10.64
CA PRO A 118 1.48 -20.19 -9.94
C PRO A 118 2.51 -19.81 -8.85
N SER A 119 2.57 -20.64 -7.79
CA SER A 119 3.19 -20.37 -6.48
C SER A 119 4.69 -20.01 -6.49
N ARG A 120 5.45 -20.35 -7.55
CA ARG A 120 6.88 -19.98 -7.66
C ARG A 120 7.10 -18.50 -7.93
N TYR A 121 6.36 -17.90 -8.87
CA TYR A 121 6.56 -16.50 -9.26
C TYR A 121 5.78 -15.52 -8.38
N PHE A 122 4.69 -15.99 -7.76
CA PHE A 122 3.90 -15.23 -6.79
C PHE A 122 4.77 -14.62 -5.68
N LYS A 123 5.70 -15.40 -5.11
CA LYS A 123 6.58 -14.95 -4.02
C LYS A 123 7.40 -13.73 -4.43
N TYR A 124 8.00 -13.74 -5.62
CA TYR A 124 8.84 -12.63 -6.09
C TYR A 124 8.03 -11.38 -6.43
N ILE A 125 6.88 -11.52 -7.09
CA ILE A 125 6.03 -10.37 -7.43
C ILE A 125 5.47 -9.72 -6.17
N VAL A 126 5.01 -10.51 -5.19
CA VAL A 126 4.51 -9.99 -3.90
C VAL A 126 5.62 -9.27 -3.14
N VAL A 127 6.79 -9.88 -3.00
CA VAL A 127 7.93 -9.26 -2.31
C VAL A 127 8.34 -7.95 -2.98
N LEU A 128 8.44 -7.92 -4.32
CA LEU A 128 8.82 -6.72 -5.06
C LEU A 128 7.76 -5.63 -4.97
N SER A 129 6.46 -6.00 -4.99
CA SER A 129 5.36 -5.04 -4.79
C SER A 129 5.36 -4.44 -3.37
N LEU A 130 5.62 -5.24 -2.34
CA LEU A 130 5.67 -4.80 -0.96
C LEU A 130 6.85 -3.85 -0.75
N LEU A 131 8.02 -4.20 -1.28
CA LEU A 131 9.21 -3.35 -1.27
C LEU A 131 8.95 -2.00 -1.97
N ALA A 132 8.30 -2.03 -3.13
CA ALA A 132 7.93 -0.82 -3.86
C ALA A 132 6.97 0.08 -3.06
N VAL A 133 5.94 -0.50 -2.44
CA VAL A 133 4.98 0.25 -1.59
C VAL A 133 5.69 0.89 -0.40
N VAL A 134 6.56 0.15 0.29
CA VAL A 134 7.33 0.67 1.45
C VAL A 134 8.27 1.78 1.00
N ALA A 135 9.04 1.58 -0.08
CA ALA A 135 9.92 2.61 -0.62
C ALA A 135 9.13 3.88 -1.01
N ARG A 136 7.96 3.71 -1.62
CA ARG A 136 7.07 4.81 -2.01
C ARG A 136 6.56 5.59 -0.80
N ALA A 137 6.15 4.89 0.26
CA ALA A 137 5.70 5.48 1.51
C ALA A 137 6.83 6.27 2.16
N LEU A 138 8.05 5.73 2.22
CA LEU A 138 9.22 6.43 2.72
C LEU A 138 9.50 7.72 1.92
N VAL A 139 9.48 7.66 0.59
CA VAL A 139 9.68 8.86 -0.25
C VAL A 139 8.57 9.90 -0.03
N LEU A 140 7.33 9.47 0.17
CA LEU A 140 6.22 10.36 0.50
C LEU A 140 6.45 11.07 1.84
N LEU A 141 6.84 10.33 2.88
CA LEU A 141 7.14 10.87 4.20
C LEU A 141 8.32 11.84 4.17
N ILE A 142 9.40 11.48 3.47
CA ILE A 142 10.59 12.34 3.33
C ILE A 142 10.21 13.65 2.63
N ARG A 143 9.44 13.61 1.53
CA ARG A 143 9.03 14.85 0.84
C ARG A 143 8.08 15.71 1.69
N ALA A 144 7.18 15.07 2.43
CA ALA A 144 6.28 15.78 3.35
C ALA A 144 7.05 16.45 4.51
N ALA A 145 8.12 15.82 4.99
CA ALA A 145 8.99 16.37 6.04
C ALA A 145 9.96 17.44 5.51
N ALA A 146 10.53 17.25 4.32
CA ALA A 146 11.57 18.11 3.75
C ALA A 146 11.06 19.42 3.13
N SER A 147 9.78 19.48 2.73
CA SER A 147 9.19 20.67 2.11
C SER A 147 7.84 21.02 2.75
N PRO A 148 7.82 21.62 3.96
CA PRO A 148 6.59 22.22 4.47
C PRO A 148 6.15 23.32 3.50
N GLY A 149 4.97 23.18 2.90
CA GLY A 149 4.51 24.10 1.85
C GLY A 149 4.61 25.57 2.26
N LEU A 150 5.02 26.44 1.34
CA LEU A 150 5.30 27.87 1.56
C LEU A 150 4.20 28.57 2.38
N ARG A 151 2.93 28.24 2.11
CA ARG A 151 1.76 28.77 2.83
C ARG A 151 1.77 28.46 4.34
N ARG A 152 2.21 27.26 4.75
CA ARG A 152 2.34 26.89 6.17
C ARG A 152 3.50 27.64 6.82
N LEU A 153 4.62 27.77 6.11
CA LEU A 153 5.79 28.52 6.58
C LEU A 153 5.45 30.01 6.79
N MET A 154 4.73 30.63 5.85
CA MET A 154 4.28 32.02 5.96
C MET A 154 3.33 32.24 7.15
N LYS A 155 2.44 31.28 7.43
CA LYS A 155 1.58 31.34 8.61
C LYS A 155 2.40 31.32 9.89
N GLN A 156 3.40 30.44 9.97
CA GLN A 156 4.31 30.36 11.11
C GLN A 156 5.13 31.65 11.29
N TYR A 157 5.62 32.24 10.19
CA TYR A 157 6.36 33.50 10.23
C TYR A 157 5.50 34.66 10.73
N ARG A 158 4.26 34.76 10.24
CA ARG A 158 3.29 35.76 10.71
C ARG A 158 3.02 35.64 12.21
N GLU A 159 2.74 34.42 12.69
CA GLU A 159 2.49 34.18 14.13
C GLU A 159 3.71 34.51 15.00
N GLY A 160 4.93 34.29 14.49
CA GLY A 160 6.17 34.66 15.19
C GLY A 160 6.29 36.18 15.39
N TYR A 161 6.09 36.95 14.31
CA TYR A 161 6.15 38.42 14.38
C TYR A 161 5.05 39.03 15.27
N GLU A 162 3.82 38.51 15.21
CA GLU A 162 2.71 38.97 16.08
C GLU A 162 3.00 38.73 17.56
N ARG A 163 3.72 37.65 17.89
CA ARG A 163 4.13 37.32 19.26
C ARG A 163 5.52 37.86 19.65
N PHE A 164 6.15 38.68 18.81
CA PHE A 164 7.49 39.23 19.06
C PHE A 164 8.55 38.14 19.35
N LEU A 165 8.48 37.02 18.64
CA LEU A 165 9.43 35.90 18.74
C LEU A 165 10.10 35.71 17.37
N CYS A 166 11.37 35.31 17.39
CA CYS A 166 12.06 34.91 16.18
C CYS A 166 11.33 33.71 15.55
N PRO A 167 10.87 33.80 14.29
CA PRO A 167 10.11 32.72 13.65
C PRO A 167 10.95 31.46 13.35
N VAL A 168 12.28 31.56 13.44
CA VAL A 168 13.22 30.47 13.20
C VAL A 168 13.57 29.71 14.49
N CYS A 169 13.95 30.44 15.55
CA CYS A 169 14.50 29.84 16.78
C CYS A 169 13.69 30.15 18.05
N GLU A 170 12.51 30.77 17.92
CA GLU A 170 11.62 31.18 19.03
C GLU A 170 12.26 32.12 20.08
N TYR A 171 13.40 32.75 19.75
CA TYR A 171 14.06 33.70 20.65
C TYR A 171 13.28 35.04 20.73
N PRO A 172 13.08 35.65 21.92
CA PRO A 172 12.33 36.89 22.06
C PRO A 172 13.02 38.07 21.35
N ILE A 173 12.25 38.82 20.56
CA ILE A 173 12.74 39.98 19.81
C ILE A 173 12.84 41.18 20.75
N ARG A 174 14.07 41.56 21.10
CA ARG A 174 14.36 42.67 22.01
C ARG A 174 14.66 43.94 21.22
N THR A 175 13.63 44.73 20.93
CA THR A 175 13.76 46.01 20.19
C THR A 175 12.99 47.12 20.90
N GLY A 176 13.53 48.35 20.86
CA GLY A 176 12.92 49.54 21.44
C GLY A 176 12.71 49.43 22.96
N PRO A 177 11.54 49.85 23.50
CA PRO A 177 11.30 49.90 24.95
C PRO A 177 11.23 48.52 25.61
N ARG A 178 11.24 47.43 24.82
CA ARG A 178 11.14 46.04 25.27
C ARG A 178 12.49 45.35 25.41
N GLN A 179 13.59 46.05 25.18
CA GLN A 179 14.94 45.48 25.24
C GLN A 179 15.30 44.87 26.61
N TYR A 180 14.70 45.39 27.69
CA TYR A 180 14.96 44.96 29.07
C TYR A 180 13.94 43.93 29.60
N MET A 181 12.94 43.54 28.81
CA MET A 181 11.90 42.60 29.24
C MET A 181 12.20 41.16 28.79
N TYR A 182 11.69 40.20 29.57
CA TYR A 182 11.85 38.77 29.30
C TYR A 182 10.49 38.12 29.15
N TRP A 183 10.28 37.40 28.04
CA TRP A 183 9.07 36.63 27.82
C TRP A 183 9.36 35.35 27.05
N THR A 184 8.40 34.43 27.16
CA THR A 184 8.35 33.16 26.44
C THR A 184 7.02 33.08 25.69
N ARG A 185 6.87 32.08 24.83
CA ARG A 185 5.62 31.83 24.08
C ARG A 185 4.37 31.78 24.96
N ARG A 186 4.49 31.36 26.23
CA ARG A 186 3.37 31.27 27.19
C ARG A 186 3.09 32.57 27.94
N THR A 187 4.07 33.46 28.04
CA THR A 187 3.98 34.68 28.86
C THR A 187 3.84 35.96 28.04
N VAL A 188 3.90 35.88 26.70
CA VAL A 188 3.81 37.04 25.79
C VAL A 188 2.55 37.88 25.99
N ASN A 189 1.39 37.24 26.23
CA ASN A 189 0.13 37.95 26.45
C ASN A 189 0.08 38.74 27.77
N LYS A 190 1.04 38.54 28.67
CA LYS A 190 1.13 39.21 29.97
C LYS A 190 2.08 40.41 29.95
N VAL A 191 2.78 40.65 28.84
CA VAL A 191 3.72 41.75 28.69
C VAL A 191 2.94 43.01 28.28
N PRO A 192 3.03 44.13 29.02
CA PRO A 192 2.31 45.35 28.66
C PRO A 192 2.81 45.90 27.31
N LEU A 193 1.86 46.20 26.42
CA LEU A 193 2.10 46.89 25.14
C LEU A 193 2.36 48.39 25.39
N SER A 194 3.29 48.74 26.27
CA SER A 194 3.52 50.15 26.65
C SER A 194 4.83 50.68 26.07
N GLY A 195 4.72 51.80 25.34
CA GLY A 195 5.83 52.69 25.00
C GLY A 195 5.86 53.11 23.53
N GLN A 196 5.34 54.31 23.22
CA GLN A 196 5.88 55.08 22.10
C GLN A 196 7.28 55.51 22.51
N GLY A 197 8.32 55.05 21.80
CA GLY A 197 9.67 55.41 22.21
C GLY A 197 10.75 54.74 21.38
N GLU A 198 11.38 55.56 20.54
CA GLU A 198 12.62 55.31 19.83
C GLU A 198 12.55 54.53 18.51
N LYS A 199 13.39 54.96 17.57
CA LYS A 199 13.42 54.52 16.18
C LYS A 199 13.85 53.04 16.14
N GLU A 200 12.98 52.19 15.60
CA GLU A 200 13.32 50.78 15.37
C GLU A 200 14.45 50.67 14.33
N GLU A 201 15.61 50.19 14.78
CA GLU A 201 16.77 49.93 13.92
C GLU A 201 16.70 48.52 13.29
N PRO A 202 17.44 48.26 12.19
CA PRO A 202 17.59 46.90 11.67
C PRO A 202 18.09 45.96 12.75
N TYR A 203 17.39 44.85 12.97
CA TYR A 203 17.65 43.93 14.06
C TYR A 203 17.87 42.51 13.54
N SER A 204 18.98 41.91 13.96
CA SER A 204 19.33 40.52 13.73
C SER A 204 19.23 39.74 15.03
N CYS A 205 18.65 38.53 14.96
CA CYS A 205 18.50 37.69 16.13
C CYS A 205 19.88 37.28 16.67
N PRO A 206 20.18 37.48 17.98
CA PRO A 206 21.46 37.08 18.56
C PRO A 206 21.63 35.56 18.68
N ASN A 207 20.54 34.78 18.63
CA ASN A 207 20.59 33.33 18.77
C ASN A 207 20.80 32.60 17.43
N CYS A 208 20.16 33.04 16.35
CA CYS A 208 20.24 32.37 15.05
C CYS A 208 20.87 33.23 13.93
N GLY A 209 21.24 34.49 14.20
CA GLY A 209 21.85 35.39 13.23
C GLY A 209 20.93 35.87 12.11
N THR A 210 19.68 35.38 12.04
CA THR A 210 18.72 35.79 11.01
C THR A 210 18.36 37.26 11.19
N ALA A 211 18.53 38.07 10.13
CA ALA A 211 18.01 39.43 10.07
C ALA A 211 16.48 39.36 10.14
N LEU A 212 15.86 39.97 11.15
CA LEU A 212 14.40 39.96 11.34
C LEU A 212 13.75 41.22 10.78
N PHE A 213 14.48 42.33 10.83
CA PHE A 213 14.08 43.63 10.32
C PHE A 213 15.18 44.24 9.45
N GLU A 214 14.81 44.65 8.24
CA GLU A 214 15.71 45.27 7.26
C GLU A 214 15.10 46.58 6.75
N LYS A 215 15.91 47.45 6.13
CA LYS A 215 15.40 48.65 5.46
C LYS A 215 14.84 48.28 4.10
N CYS A 216 13.70 48.86 3.73
CA CYS A 216 13.13 48.68 2.40
C CYS A 216 13.97 49.42 1.36
N ALA A 217 14.32 48.74 0.26
CA ALA A 217 15.05 49.34 -0.86
C ALA A 217 14.27 50.48 -1.55
N VAL A 218 12.93 50.45 -1.49
CA VAL A 218 12.05 51.43 -2.17
C VAL A 218 11.76 52.64 -1.27
N CYS A 219 11.34 52.41 -0.02
CA CYS A 219 10.87 53.50 0.85
C CYS A 219 11.81 53.83 2.01
N GLY A 220 12.90 53.08 2.19
CA GLY A 220 13.84 53.24 3.31
C GLY A 220 13.29 52.91 4.71
N GLY A 221 11.98 52.61 4.82
CA GLY A 221 11.34 52.24 6.08
C GLY A 221 11.69 50.82 6.53
N LEU A 222 11.53 50.55 7.82
CA LEU A 222 11.73 49.21 8.39
C LEU A 222 10.69 48.23 7.83
N ARG A 223 11.15 47.08 7.33
CA ARG A 223 10.30 45.96 6.86
C ARG A 223 10.72 44.67 7.55
N HIS A 224 9.77 43.75 7.68
CA HIS A 224 10.06 42.37 8.06
C HIS A 224 10.78 41.67 6.91
N SER A 225 11.91 41.05 7.21
CA SER A 225 12.75 40.38 6.21
C SER A 225 12.11 39.11 5.62
N LEU A 226 11.37 38.37 6.44
CA LEU A 226 10.77 37.06 6.11
C LEU A 226 9.33 37.16 5.59
N LEU A 227 8.81 38.37 5.38
CA LEU A 227 7.49 38.62 4.79
C LEU A 227 7.65 39.30 3.41
N PRO A 228 6.78 38.97 2.44
CA PRO A 228 6.98 39.40 1.05
C PRO A 228 6.71 40.89 0.88
N PHE A 229 5.73 41.45 1.60
CA PHE A 229 5.28 42.83 1.44
C PHE A 229 5.82 43.74 2.53
N CYS A 230 6.25 44.94 2.14
CA CYS A 230 6.61 45.99 3.09
C CYS A 230 5.36 46.56 3.81
N ARG A 231 5.42 46.69 5.15
CA ARG A 231 4.35 47.29 5.96
C ARG A 231 4.04 48.76 5.59
N ARG A 232 5.02 49.50 5.07
CA ARG A 232 4.91 50.96 4.84
C ARG A 232 4.53 51.33 3.40
N CYS A 233 5.10 50.67 2.40
CA CYS A 233 4.88 50.98 0.99
C CYS A 233 4.28 49.84 0.16
N GLY A 234 4.11 48.64 0.73
CA GLY A 234 3.57 47.48 0.01
C GLY A 234 4.51 46.85 -1.02
N ALA A 235 5.75 47.32 -1.18
CA ALA A 235 6.70 46.74 -2.14
C ALA A 235 6.94 45.25 -1.86
N GLU A 236 6.86 44.44 -2.91
CA GLU A 236 7.05 43.00 -2.89
C GLU A 236 8.54 42.64 -3.00
N LYS A 237 8.97 41.66 -2.19
CA LYS A 237 10.25 40.96 -2.34
C LYS A 237 9.92 39.49 -2.52
N GLU A 238 10.46 38.90 -3.58
CA GLU A 238 10.40 37.45 -3.76
C GLU A 238 11.17 36.78 -2.62
N ILE A 239 10.45 36.00 -1.82
CA ILE A 239 11.06 35.14 -0.80
C ILE A 239 11.35 33.81 -1.50
N THR A 240 12.58 33.63 -1.94
CA THR A 240 13.08 32.29 -2.20
C THR A 240 13.12 31.57 -0.85
N ALA A 241 12.39 30.45 -0.75
CA ALA A 241 12.46 29.61 0.44
C ALA A 241 13.94 29.32 0.69
N VAL A 242 14.43 29.74 1.85
CA VAL A 242 15.84 29.65 2.26
C VAL A 242 16.46 28.39 1.71
N GLU A 243 17.40 28.57 0.78
CA GLU A 243 18.43 27.58 0.46
C GLU A 243 19.09 27.23 1.79
N GLY A 244 18.70 26.08 2.34
CA GLY A 244 19.44 25.42 3.39
C GLY A 244 20.72 24.88 2.78
N GLU A 245 21.70 25.75 2.55
CA GLU A 245 23.06 25.38 2.23
C GLU A 245 24.01 26.09 3.19
N LYS A 246 24.18 25.44 4.35
CA LYS A 246 25.45 25.30 5.08
C LYS A 246 25.42 24.00 5.87
#